data_AF-A0A7U7EZG2-F1
#
_entry.id   AF-A0A7U7EZG2-F1
#
_cell.length_a   1.000
_cell.length_b   1.000
_cell.length_c   1.000
_cell.angle_alpha   90.00
_cell.angle_beta   90.00
_cell.angle_gamma   90.00
#
_symmetry.space_group_name_H-M   'P 1'
#
loop_
_entity.id
_entity.type
_entity.pdbx_description
1 polymer ?
#
loop_
_entity_poly.entity_id
_entity_poly.type
_entity_poly.pdbx_seq_one_letter_code
_entity_poly.pdbx_strand_id
1 'polypeptide(L)'
;MFTYFKSAFKNAKPQLLITLIYALIAFAVIAVVYLLANFQLAKYAQTIAIYSQFGQKPPVDAYLKVIAVLLIAAVVSLFVLVQIFIGITNVMKRAMSHEKVKFTDLFIAFKKGNYLKSVLIGLVSIAMIIVLSLLTSLLYKLFSPVSEMIMNSAYQE
;
A
#
# COMPACT_ATOMS: atom_id res chain seq x y z
N MET A 1 -18.06 26.47 12.02
CA MET A 1 -17.64 25.38 11.10
C MET A 1 -18.05 23.98 11.61
N PHE A 2 -17.92 23.67 12.90
CA PHE A 2 -18.34 22.37 13.48
C PHE A 2 -19.85 22.10 13.54
N THR A 3 -20.69 23.13 13.44
CA THR A 3 -22.17 23.01 13.45
C THR A 3 -22.72 22.25 12.24
N TYR A 4 -22.11 22.41 11.07
CA TYR A 4 -22.50 21.70 9.85
C TYR A 4 -22.13 20.22 9.89
N PHE A 5 -20.96 19.88 10.42
CA PHE A 5 -20.56 18.49 10.64
C PHE A 5 -21.52 17.80 11.61
N LYS A 6 -21.81 18.43 12.75
CA LYS A 6 -22.74 17.88 13.73
C LYS A 6 -24.13 17.63 13.14
N SER A 7 -24.61 18.51 12.25
CA SER A 7 -25.87 18.35 11.54
C SER A 7 -25.84 17.21 10.49
N ALA A 8 -24.76 17.12 9.71
CA ALA A 8 -24.58 16.06 8.72
C ALA A 8 -24.51 14.67 9.36
N PHE A 9 -23.80 14.53 10.50
CA PHE A 9 -23.74 13.29 11.27
C PHE A 9 -25.08 12.91 11.91
N LYS A 10 -25.87 13.89 12.35
CA LYS A 10 -27.18 13.67 12.97
C LYS A 10 -28.26 13.29 11.96
N ASN A 11 -28.14 13.76 10.71
CA ASN A 11 -29.10 13.53 9.63
C ASN A 11 -28.67 12.42 8.65
N ALA A 12 -27.44 11.91 8.77
CA ALA A 12 -26.98 10.79 7.95
C ALA A 12 -27.75 9.52 8.30
N LYS A 13 -28.20 8.78 7.28
CA LYS A 13 -28.77 7.44 7.48
C LYS A 13 -27.74 6.59 8.26
N PRO A 14 -28.15 5.84 9.30
CA PRO A 14 -27.22 5.06 10.14
C PRO A 14 -26.26 4.17 9.36
N GLN A 15 -26.72 3.67 8.21
CA GLN A 15 -25.95 2.86 7.27
C GLN A 15 -24.75 3.61 6.63
N LEU A 16 -24.94 4.89 6.25
CA LEU A 16 -23.88 5.73 5.68
C LEU A 16 -22.82 6.04 6.73
N LEU A 17 -23.25 6.29 7.96
CA LEU A 17 -22.35 6.55 9.08
C LEU A 17 -21.42 5.36 9.37
N ILE A 18 -22.00 4.16 9.42
CA ILE A 18 -21.27 2.91 9.64
C ILE A 18 -20.25 2.67 8.52
N THR A 19 -20.65 2.87 7.26
CA THR A 19 -19.77 2.70 6.09
C THR A 19 -18.61 3.70 6.10
N LEU A 20 -18.88 4.97 6.47
CA LEU A 20 -17.87 6.01 6.62
C LEU A 20 -16.84 5.67 7.70
N ILE A 21 -17.29 5.18 8.86
CA ILE A 21 -16.42 4.75 9.96
C ILE A 21 -15.49 3.62 9.50
N TYR A 22 -15.99 2.65 8.72
CA TYR A 22 -15.12 1.59 8.18
C TYR A 22 -14.09 2.09 7.18
N ALA A 23 -14.48 2.99 6.28
CA ALA A 23 -13.56 3.60 5.33
C ALA A 23 -12.43 4.35 6.07
N LEU A 24 -12.76 5.07 7.15
CA LEU A 24 -11.79 5.77 7.98
C LEU A 24 -10.85 4.83 8.72
N ILE A 25 -11.35 3.74 9.32
CA ILE A 25 -10.52 2.73 10.00
C ILE A 25 -9.55 2.09 9.00
N ALA A 26 -10.05 1.71 7.83
CA ALA A 26 -9.23 1.12 6.78
C ALA A 26 -8.14 2.06 6.28
N PHE A 27 -8.51 3.31 6.01
CA PHE A 27 -7.57 4.34 5.61
C PHE A 27 -6.49 4.54 6.67
N ALA A 28 -6.86 4.62 7.95
CA ALA A 28 -5.91 4.77 9.04
C ALA A 28 -4.93 3.59 9.12
N VAL A 29 -5.42 2.34 9.03
CA VAL A 29 -4.55 1.16 9.08
C VAL A 29 -3.60 1.12 7.88
N ILE A 30 -4.09 1.35 6.66
CA ILE A 30 -3.26 1.38 5.45
C ILE A 30 -2.23 2.52 5.54
N ALA A 31 -2.65 3.71 5.95
CA ALA A 31 -1.78 4.88 6.08
C ALA A 31 -0.66 4.65 7.10
N VAL A 32 -0.96 4.10 8.27
CA VAL A 32 0.04 3.81 9.30
C VAL A 32 1.06 2.79 8.80
N VAL A 33 0.61 1.68 8.21
CA VAL A 33 1.51 0.66 7.67
C VAL A 33 2.39 1.23 6.55
N TYR A 34 1.81 2.01 5.64
CA TYR A 34 2.54 2.67 4.56
C TYR A 34 3.57 3.67 5.08
N LEU A 35 3.19 4.55 6.01
CA LEU A 35 4.08 5.57 6.57
C LEU A 35 5.26 4.93 7.31
N LEU A 36 5.00 3.92 8.14
CA LEU A 36 6.05 3.23 8.88
C LEU A 36 7.01 2.49 7.95
N ALA A 37 6.49 1.78 6.94
CA ALA A 37 7.32 1.08 5.97
C ALA A 37 8.19 2.06 5.17
N ASN A 38 7.60 3.14 4.65
CA ASN A 38 8.34 4.15 3.89
C ASN A 38 9.37 4.89 4.73
N PHE A 39 9.05 5.23 5.98
CA PHE A 39 10.00 5.88 6.88
C PHE A 39 11.25 5.02 7.07
N GLN A 40 11.07 3.72 7.33
CA GLN A 40 12.19 2.80 7.53
C GLN A 40 12.96 2.56 6.23
N LEU A 41 12.27 2.38 5.10
CA LEU A 41 12.92 2.23 3.79
C LEU A 41 13.73 3.46 3.41
N ALA A 42 13.16 4.67 3.58
CA ALA A 42 13.84 5.92 3.29
C ALA A 42 15.12 6.07 4.13
N LYS A 43 15.07 5.74 5.42
CA LYS A 43 16.24 5.77 6.31
C LYS A 43 17.37 4.87 5.82
N TYR A 44 17.07 3.63 5.44
CA TYR A 44 18.10 2.70 4.96
C TYR A 44 18.57 3.03 3.54
N ALA A 45 17.67 3.46 2.66
CA ALA A 45 18.01 3.92 1.31
C ALA A 45 18.91 5.16 1.33
N GLN A 46 18.63 6.14 2.20
CA GLN A 46 19.51 7.29 2.40
C GLN A 46 20.88 6.87 2.91
N THR A 47 20.95 5.91 3.84
CA THR A 47 22.24 5.37 4.30
C THR A 47 23.03 4.80 3.13
N ILE A 48 22.42 3.98 2.28
CA ILE A 48 23.06 3.42 1.08
C ILE A 48 23.52 4.53 0.13
N ALA A 49 22.68 5.53 -0.11
CA ALA A 49 22.99 6.66 -0.98
C ALA A 49 24.21 7.46 -0.47
N ILE A 50 24.29 7.74 0.83
CA ILE A 50 25.44 8.43 1.43
C ILE A 50 26.74 7.67 1.18
N TYR A 51 26.78 6.37 1.48
CA TYR A 51 27.99 5.56 1.25
C TYR A 51 28.40 5.55 -0.24
N SER A 52 27.42 5.45 -1.15
CA SER A 52 27.69 5.49 -2.59
C SER A 52 28.29 6.82 -3.06
N GLN A 53 27.89 7.95 -2.46
CA GLN A 53 28.43 9.27 -2.80
C GLN A 53 29.89 9.43 -2.38
N PHE A 54 30.30 8.76 -1.30
CA PHE A 54 31.69 8.74 -0.84
C PHE A 54 32.53 7.64 -1.50
N GLY A 55 32.01 6.95 -2.51
CA GLY A 55 32.70 5.83 -3.18
C GLY A 55 32.92 4.61 -2.28
N GLN A 56 32.25 4.56 -1.13
CA GLN A 56 32.36 3.48 -0.17
C GLN A 56 31.28 2.44 -0.41
N LYS A 57 31.63 1.17 -0.21
CA LYS A 57 30.62 0.10 -0.23
C LYS A 57 29.71 0.27 0.99
N PRO A 58 28.39 0.35 0.81
CA PRO A 58 27.47 0.41 1.93
C PRO A 58 27.62 -0.85 2.79
N PRO A 59 27.46 -0.74 4.11
CA PRO A 59 27.58 -1.90 4.98
C PRO A 59 26.46 -2.90 4.65
N VAL A 60 26.81 -4.19 4.61
CA VAL A 60 25.93 -5.29 4.17
C VAL A 60 24.64 -5.34 5.01
N ASP A 61 24.71 -4.92 6.27
CA ASP A 61 23.59 -4.85 7.18
C ASP A 61 22.48 -3.88 6.70
N ALA A 62 22.82 -2.82 5.97
CA ALA A 62 21.85 -1.88 5.42
C ALA A 62 20.95 -2.55 4.38
N TYR A 63 21.52 -3.37 3.49
CA TYR A 63 20.77 -4.14 2.50
C TYR A 63 19.87 -5.19 3.16
N LEU A 64 20.38 -5.90 4.17
CA LEU A 64 19.59 -6.87 4.93
C LEU A 64 18.40 -6.21 5.63
N LYS A 65 18.57 -5.00 6.18
CA LYS A 65 17.49 -4.23 6.82
C LYS A 65 16.42 -3.81 5.81
N VAL A 66 16.79 -3.40 4.60
CA VAL A 66 15.82 -3.10 3.52
C VAL A 66 15.01 -4.34 3.17
N ILE A 67 15.67 -5.48 2.95
CA ILE A 67 15.01 -6.74 2.63
C ILE A 67 14.05 -7.16 3.76
N ALA A 68 14.49 -7.03 5.01
CA ALA A 68 13.66 -7.34 6.18
C ALA A 68 12.39 -6.47 6.23
N VAL A 69 12.51 -5.16 5.99
CA VAL A 69 11.35 -4.25 5.96
C VAL A 69 10.38 -4.64 4.85
N LEU A 70 10.89 -4.95 3.65
CA LEU A 70 10.04 -5.38 2.53
C LEU A 70 9.33 -6.71 2.81
N LEU A 71 10.01 -7.69 3.41
CA LEU A 71 9.40 -8.97 3.80
C LEU A 71 8.31 -8.77 4.85
N ILE A 72 8.56 -7.97 5.89
CA ILE A 72 7.55 -7.66 6.91
C ILE A 72 6.36 -6.95 6.26
N ALA A 73 6.59 -5.96 5.40
CA ALA A 73 5.53 -5.26 4.69
C ALA A 73 4.69 -6.20 3.82
N ALA A 74 5.33 -7.15 3.12
CA ALA A 74 4.64 -8.16 2.31
C ALA A 74 3.77 -9.09 3.18
N VAL A 75 4.29 -9.56 4.31
CA VAL A 75 3.56 -10.40 5.28
C VAL A 75 2.36 -9.64 5.85
N VAL A 76 2.56 -8.41 6.30
CA VAL A 76 1.47 -7.54 6.82
C VAL A 76 0.44 -7.28 5.73
N SER A 77 0.87 -7.06 4.49
CA SER A 77 -0.04 -6.87 3.35
C SER A 77 -0.94 -8.09 3.14
N LEU A 78 -0.35 -9.29 3.07
CA LEU A 78 -1.08 -10.54 2.86
C LEU A 78 -2.10 -10.85 3.96
N PHE A 79 -1.69 -10.71 5.22
CA PHE A 79 -2.48 -11.20 6.35
C PHE A 79 -3.34 -10.15 7.02
N VAL A 80 -3.10 -8.86 6.76
CA VAL A 80 -3.86 -7.77 7.37
C VAL A 80 -4.51 -6.90 6.28
N LEU A 81 -3.74 -6.31 5.39
CA LEU A 81 -4.27 -5.30 4.45
C LEU A 81 -5.27 -5.89 3.45
N VAL A 82 -4.93 -7.02 2.83
CA VAL A 82 -5.82 -7.71 1.88
C VAL A 82 -7.12 -8.16 2.57
N GLN A 83 -7.03 -8.58 3.84
CA GLN A 83 -8.19 -9.02 4.62
C GLN A 83 -9.12 -7.84 4.93
N ILE A 84 -8.54 -6.70 5.34
CA ILE A 84 -9.26 -5.45 5.57
C ILE A 84 -9.93 -4.97 4.29
N PHE A 85 -9.20 -4.98 3.16
CA PHE A 85 -9.74 -4.58 1.86
C PHE A 85 -10.96 -5.41 1.48
N ILE A 86 -10.88 -6.73 1.57
CA ILE A 86 -12.00 -7.62 1.27
C ILE A 86 -13.17 -7.41 2.24
N GLY A 87 -12.89 -7.22 3.53
CA GLY A 87 -13.89 -6.85 4.53
C GLY A 87 -14.68 -5.59 4.15
N ILE A 88 -13.99 -4.55 3.70
CA ILE A 88 -14.61 -3.30 3.24
C ILE A 88 -15.43 -3.53 1.98
N THR A 89 -14.91 -4.27 0.99
CA THR A 89 -15.67 -4.53 -0.23
C THR A 89 -16.98 -5.26 0.07
N ASN A 90 -16.98 -6.19 1.04
CA ASN A 90 -18.19 -6.86 1.49
C ASN A 90 -19.16 -5.89 2.17
N VAL A 91 -18.66 -5.03 3.06
CA VAL A 91 -19.47 -3.98 3.70
C VAL A 91 -20.08 -3.03 2.67
N MET A 92 -19.30 -2.55 1.70
CA MET A 92 -19.77 -1.68 0.62
C MET A 92 -20.81 -2.38 -0.24
N LYS A 93 -20.58 -3.65 -0.61
CA LYS A 93 -21.53 -4.45 -1.37
C LYS A 93 -22.88 -4.54 -0.65
N ARG A 94 -22.87 -4.89 0.63
CA ARG A 94 -24.09 -4.95 1.47
C ARG A 94 -24.76 -3.59 1.59
N ALA A 95 -23.97 -2.53 1.76
CA ALA A 95 -24.48 -1.17 1.84
C ALA A 95 -25.22 -0.75 0.54
N MET A 96 -24.65 -1.06 -0.63
CA MET A 96 -25.27 -0.80 -1.94
C MET A 96 -26.53 -1.63 -2.16
N SER A 97 -26.53 -2.89 -1.71
CA SER A 97 -27.69 -3.78 -1.77
C SER A 97 -28.77 -3.48 -0.72
N HIS A 98 -28.65 -2.38 0.03
CA HIS A 98 -29.60 -1.99 1.10
C HIS A 98 -29.74 -3.03 2.22
N GLU A 99 -28.76 -3.91 2.38
CA GLU A 99 -28.72 -4.90 3.45
C GLU A 99 -28.17 -4.29 4.75
N LYS A 100 -28.63 -4.75 5.92
CA LYS A 100 -28.07 -4.29 7.20
C LYS A 100 -26.60 -4.67 7.32
N VAL A 101 -25.74 -3.66 7.40
CA VAL A 101 -24.29 -3.81 7.62
C VAL A 101 -24.01 -4.08 9.11
N LYS A 102 -23.24 -5.13 9.41
CA LYS A 102 -22.77 -5.45 10.77
C LYS A 102 -21.25 -5.31 10.88
N PHE A 103 -20.75 -5.09 12.08
CA PHE A 103 -19.30 -5.04 12.35
C PHE A 103 -18.57 -6.33 12.03
N THR A 104 -19.24 -7.46 12.20
CA THR A 104 -18.72 -8.78 11.84
C THR A 104 -18.54 -8.97 10.33
N ASP A 105 -19.16 -8.14 9.49
CA ASP A 105 -19.00 -8.19 8.03
C ASP A 105 -17.61 -7.69 7.59
N LEU A 106 -16.94 -6.87 8.40
CA LEU A 106 -15.56 -6.43 8.15
C LEU A 106 -14.57 -7.58 8.33
N PHE A 107 -14.88 -8.51 9.24
CA PHE A 107 -14.02 -9.65 9.55
C PHE A 107 -14.37 -10.90 8.73
N ILE A 108 -15.21 -10.76 7.69
CA ILE A 108 -15.64 -11.91 6.89
C ILE A 108 -14.48 -12.58 6.15
N ALA A 109 -13.45 -11.80 5.81
CA ALA A 109 -12.23 -12.28 5.17
C ALA A 109 -11.40 -13.17 6.11
N PHE A 110 -11.52 -12.98 7.43
CA PHE A 110 -10.84 -13.81 8.44
C PHE A 110 -11.58 -15.12 8.73
N LYS A 111 -12.74 -15.38 8.11
CA LYS A 111 -13.46 -16.66 8.25
C LYS A 111 -12.82 -17.75 7.39
N LYS A 112 -12.81 -18.97 7.94
CA LYS A 112 -12.27 -20.18 7.29
C LYS A 112 -12.86 -20.34 5.87
N GLY A 113 -11.99 -20.54 4.87
CA GLY A 113 -12.36 -20.63 3.45
C GLY A 113 -12.20 -19.31 2.68
N ASN A 114 -12.75 -18.20 3.18
CA ASN A 114 -12.55 -16.89 2.57
C ASN A 114 -11.12 -16.38 2.79
N TYR A 115 -10.53 -16.70 3.95
CA TYR A 115 -9.15 -16.32 4.28
C TYR A 115 -8.10 -16.92 3.33
N LEU A 116 -8.30 -18.17 2.90
CA LEU A 116 -7.35 -18.80 1.97
C LEU A 116 -7.45 -18.16 0.57
N LYS A 117 -8.68 -17.90 0.13
CA LYS A 117 -8.94 -17.21 -1.14
C LYS A 117 -8.38 -15.79 -1.14
N SER A 118 -8.54 -15.05 -0.03
CA SER A 118 -8.00 -13.71 0.11
C SER A 118 -6.47 -13.69 0.10
N VAL A 119 -5.82 -14.62 0.81
CA VAL A 119 -4.36 -14.78 0.77
C VAL A 119 -3.88 -15.09 -0.65
N LEU A 120 -4.57 -15.96 -1.39
CA LEU A 120 -4.25 -16.27 -2.78
C LEU A 120 -4.33 -15.01 -3.68
N ILE A 121 -5.40 -14.22 -3.56
CA ILE A 121 -5.54 -12.93 -4.27
C ILE A 121 -4.41 -11.97 -3.89
N GLY A 122 -4.02 -11.94 -2.61
CA GLY A 122 -2.90 -11.15 -2.13
C GLY A 122 -1.56 -11.57 -2.77
N LEU A 123 -1.31 -12.88 -2.88
CA LEU A 123 -0.11 -13.40 -3.55
C LEU A 123 -0.08 -13.05 -5.04
N VAL A 124 -1.20 -13.18 -5.74
CA VAL A 124 -1.31 -12.76 -7.15
C VAL A 124 -1.03 -11.27 -7.29
N SER A 125 -1.56 -10.44 -6.39
CA SER A 125 -1.32 -9.00 -6.38
C SER A 125 0.18 -8.67 -6.19
N ILE A 126 0.86 -9.34 -5.26
CA ILE A 126 2.30 -9.16 -5.04
C ILE A 126 3.09 -9.58 -6.28
N ALA A 127 2.77 -10.73 -6.87
CA ALA A 127 3.41 -11.19 -8.11
C ALA A 127 3.25 -10.17 -9.24
N MET A 128 2.06 -9.59 -9.40
CA MET A 128 1.78 -8.56 -10.40
C MET A 128 2.63 -7.29 -10.17
N ILE A 129 2.78 -6.86 -8.91
CA ILE A 129 3.63 -5.71 -8.56
C ILE A 129 5.09 -6.00 -8.93
N ILE A 130 5.60 -7.19 -8.63
CA ILE A 130 6.97 -7.57 -9.00
C ILE A 130 7.16 -7.52 -10.52
N VAL A 131 6.21 -8.08 -11.29
CA VAL A 131 6.26 -8.05 -12.76
C VAL A 131 6.26 -6.61 -13.27
N LEU A 132 5.38 -5.74 -12.75
CA LEU A 132 5.34 -4.32 -13.12
C LEU A 132 6.65 -3.59 -12.78
N SER A 133 7.25 -3.86 -11.61
CA SER A 133 8.54 -3.28 -11.23
C SER A 133 9.68 -3.73 -12.15
N LEU A 134 9.69 -5.00 -12.58
CA LEU A 134 10.67 -5.52 -13.53
C LEU A 134 10.50 -4.88 -14.91
N LEU A 135 9.28 -4.78 -15.41
CA LEU A 135 8.97 -4.10 -16.67
C LEU A 135 9.40 -2.63 -16.63
N THR A 136 9.08 -1.93 -15.55
CA THR A 136 9.48 -0.54 -15.34
C THR A 136 11.00 -0.40 -15.35
N SER A 137 11.71 -1.30 -14.65
CA SER A 137 13.19 -1.32 -14.63
C SER A 137 13.79 -1.59 -16.00
N LEU A 138 13.18 -2.48 -16.79
CA LEU A 138 13.59 -2.76 -18.17
C LEU A 138 13.40 -1.53 -19.06
N LEU A 139 12.24 -0.87 -18.98
CA LEU A 139 11.96 0.36 -19.71
C LEU A 139 12.99 1.45 -19.35
N TYR A 140 13.27 1.67 -18.07
CA TYR A 140 14.30 2.64 -17.66
C TYR A 140 15.66 2.34 -18.28
N LYS A 141 16.10 1.07 -18.31
CA LYS A 141 17.38 0.69 -18.95
C LYS A 141 17.38 0.92 -20.46
N LEU A 142 16.26 0.72 -21.13
CA LEU A 142 16.15 0.94 -22.58
C LEU A 142 16.09 2.43 -22.93
N PHE A 143 15.48 3.26 -22.08
CA PHE A 143 15.35 4.70 -22.29
C PHE A 143 16.55 5.52 -21.80
N SER A 144 17.34 5.04 -20.82
CA SER A 144 18.51 5.76 -20.27
C SER A 144 19.49 6.25 -21.35
N PRO A 145 19.90 5.42 -22.34
CA PRO A 145 20.85 5.86 -23.36
C PRO A 145 20.27 6.97 -24.24
N VAL A 146 18.97 6.90 -24.55
CA VAL A 146 18.28 7.92 -25.36
C VAL A 146 18.20 9.24 -24.60
N SER A 147 17.87 9.21 -23.30
CA SER A 147 17.88 10.42 -22.47
C SER A 147 19.27 11.04 -22.32
N GLU A 148 20.31 10.21 -22.20
CA GLU A 148 21.70 10.68 -22.14
C GLU A 148 22.14 11.33 -23.47
N MET A 149 21.76 10.75 -24.61
CA MET A 149 22.02 11.34 -25.93
C MET A 149 21.32 12.69 -26.11
N ILE A 150 20.05 12.80 -25.70
CA ILE A 150 19.29 14.07 -25.78
C ILE A 150 19.93 15.13 -24.88
N MET A 151 20.24 14.81 -23.62
CA MET A 151 20.89 15.77 -22.72
C MET A 151 22.25 16.23 -23.26
N ASN A 152 23.10 15.31 -23.71
CA ASN A 152 24.42 15.67 -24.25
C ASN A 152 24.32 16.54 -25.52
N SER A 153 23.29 16.34 -26.34
CA SER A 153 23.04 17.20 -27.51
C SER A 153 22.57 18.61 -27.15
N ALA A 154 21.89 18.79 -26.02
CA ALA A 154 21.41 20.09 -25.55
C ALA A 154 22.49 20.95 -24.85
N TYR A 155 23.60 20.34 -24.42
CA TYR A 155 24.74 21.05 -23.80
C TYR A 155 25.87 21.38 -24.78
N GLN A 156 25.70 21.08 -26.09
CA GLN A 156 26.67 21.39 -27.15
C GLN A 156 26.32 22.64 -27.96
N GLU A 157 25.28 23.40 -27.58
CA GLU A 157 25.04 24.79 -28.00
C GLU A 157 25.52 25.78 -26.93
#